data_AF-A0A433D9E8-F1
#
_entry.id   AF-A0A433D9E8-F1
#
_cell.length_a   1.000
_cell.length_b   1.000
_cell.length_c   1.000
_cell.angle_alpha   90.00
_cell.angle_beta   90.00
_cell.angle_gamma   90.00
#
_symmetry.space_group_name_H-M   'P 1'
#
loop_
_entity.id
_entity.type
_entity.pdbx_description
1 polymer ?
#
loop_
_entity_poly.entity_id
_entity_poly.type
_entity_poly.pdbx_seq_one_letter_code
_entity_poly.pdbx_strand_id
1 'polypeptide(L)' 'MMICFYGKSAHTVHIRGKPTSEGFKILALCDYGYTWTFVPMSCIDSTKTNLWGGDLMGISKTGQSVVHLALQLPFQ' A
#
# COMPACT_ATOMS: atom_id res chain seq x y z
N MET A 1 4.19 -5.20 3.67
CA MET A 1 5.35 -5.96 3.17
C MET A 1 6.36 -5.03 2.47
N MET A 2 7.60 -5.48 2.25
CA MET A 2 8.63 -4.79 1.45
C MET A 2 9.14 -5.75 0.38
N ILE A 3 9.23 -5.28 -0.87
CA ILE A 3 9.89 -6.01 -1.95
C ILE A 3 11.24 -5.36 -2.20
N CYS A 4 12.30 -6.13 -2.00
CA CYS A 4 13.67 -5.66 -2.23
C CYS A 4 13.87 -5.22 -3.67
N PHE A 5 14.34 -3.99 -3.88
CA PHE A 5 14.67 -3.48 -5.21
C PHE A 5 15.76 -2.42 -5.10
N TYR A 6 16.87 -2.65 -5.80
CA TYR A 6 18.07 -1.79 -5.76
C TYR A 6 18.24 -0.92 -7.02
N GLY A 7 17.28 -0.97 -7.94
CA GLY A 7 17.32 -0.16 -9.16
C GLY A 7 16.84 1.27 -8.94
N LYS A 8 16.94 2.08 -10.01
CA LYS A 8 16.40 3.44 -10.03
C LYS A 8 14.92 3.41 -10.40
N SER A 9 14.05 3.43 -9.40
CA SER A 9 12.62 3.67 -9.59
C SER A 9 12.18 4.83 -8.72
N ALA A 10 11.30 5.66 -9.27
CA ALA A 10 10.71 6.79 -8.55
C ALA A 10 9.79 6.31 -7.40
N HIS A 11 9.33 5.06 -7.45
CA HIS A 11 8.48 4.45 -6.41
C HIS A 11 9.26 3.68 -5.34
N THR A 12 10.60 3.60 -5.45
CA THR A 12 11.44 2.99 -4.42
C THR A 12 11.40 3.84 -3.16
N VAL A 13 11.25 3.20 -1.99
CA VAL A 13 11.31 3.86 -0.70
C VAL A 13 12.42 3.27 0.17
N HIS A 14 13.04 4.13 0.98
CA HIS A 14 13.99 3.73 2.00
C HIS A 14 13.32 3.76 3.39
N ILE A 15 13.25 2.62 4.08
CA ILE A 15 12.68 2.48 5.42
C ILE A 15 13.77 1.97 6.36
N ARG A 16 14.21 2.83 7.29
CA ARG A 16 15.21 2.48 8.31
C ARG A 16 14.68 1.38 9.25
N GLY A 17 15.56 0.49 9.68
CA GLY A 17 15.24 -0.56 10.66
C GLY A 17 14.53 -1.81 10.11
N LYS A 18 14.34 -1.91 8.78
CA LYS A 18 13.88 -3.15 8.13
C LYS A 18 15.07 -3.97 7.62
N PRO A 19 14.98 -5.32 7.60
CA PRO A 19 15.99 -6.18 6.97
C PRO A 19 16.27 -5.79 5.52
N THR A 20 15.20 -5.44 4.80
CA THR A 20 15.26 -4.80 3.49
C THR A 20 14.96 -3.32 3.66
N SER A 21 16.02 -2.51 3.71
CA SER A 21 15.90 -1.07 3.89
C SER A 21 15.40 -0.35 2.65
N GLU A 22 15.64 -0.90 1.45
CA GLU A 22 15.31 -0.25 0.17
C GLU A 22 14.48 -1.17 -0.73
N GLY A 23 13.41 -0.60 -1.29
CA GLY A 23 12.57 -1.32 -2.24
C GLY A 23 11.17 -0.75 -2.38
N PHE A 24 10.26 -1.56 -2.90
CA PHE A 24 8.84 -1.18 -3.02
C PHE A 24 8.08 -1.49 -1.73
N LYS A 25 7.35 -0.49 -1.25
CA LYS A 25 6.44 -0.66 -0.11
C LYS A 25 5.09 -1.12 -0.61
N ILE A 26 4.56 -2.16 0.02
CA ILE A 26 3.22 -2.68 -0.29
C ILE A 26 2.44 -2.80 1.02
N LEU A 27 1.23 -2.26 1.02
CA LEU A 27 0.25 -2.51 2.08
C LEU A 27 -0.57 -3.75 1.68
N ALA A 28 -0.76 -4.68 2.59
CA ALA A 28 -1.48 -5.91 2.29
C ALA A 28 -2.39 -6.30 3.46
N LEU A 29 -3.51 -6.91 3.12
CA LEU A 29 -4.46 -7.48 4.04
C LEU A 29 -4.27 -9.00 4.05
N CYS A 30 -3.90 -9.53 5.21
CA CYS A 30 -3.46 -10.91 5.37
C CYS A 30 -4.18 -11.55 6.56
N ASP A 31 -4.38 -12.86 6.46
CA ASP A 31 -4.70 -13.76 7.56
C ASP A 31 -3.48 -14.68 7.82
N TYR A 32 -3.57 -15.60 8.78
CA TYR A 32 -2.49 -16.52 9.15
C TYR A 32 -2.02 -17.35 7.95
N GLY A 33 -0.94 -16.91 7.30
CA GLY A 33 -0.34 -17.56 6.13
C GLY A 33 -1.01 -17.25 4.78
N TYR A 34 -2.06 -16.42 4.73
CA TYR A 34 -2.78 -16.09 3.49
C TYR A 34 -2.82 -14.59 3.24
N THR A 35 -2.55 -14.16 1.99
CA THR A 35 -2.68 -12.76 1.58
C THR A 35 -3.92 -12.60 0.72
N TRP A 36 -4.93 -11.90 1.24
CA TRP A 36 -6.20 -11.66 0.55
C TRP A 36 -6.05 -10.65 -0.58
N THR A 37 -5.45 -9.50 -0.28
CA THR A 37 -5.26 -8.42 -1.25
C THR A 37 -4.10 -7.51 -0.84
N PHE A 38 -3.59 -6.73 -1.78
CA PHE A 38 -2.51 -5.79 -1.57
C PHE A 38 -2.61 -4.57 -2.48
N VAL A 39 -2.01 -3.46 -2.04
CA VAL A 39 -1.89 -2.22 -2.80
C VAL A 39 -0.46 -1.68 -2.70
N PRO A 40 0.18 -1.30 -3.84
CA PRO A 40 1.48 -0.67 -3.83
C PRO A 40 1.40 0.73 -3.21
N MET A 41 2.34 1.04 -2.34
CA MET A 41 2.45 2.34 -1.67
C MET A 41 3.66 3.08 -2.24
N SER A 42 3.45 4.28 -2.77
CA SER A 42 4.54 5.12 -3.24
C SER A 42 4.36 6.57 -2.76
N CYS A 43 5.46 7.28 -2.59
CA CYS A 43 5.43 8.69 -2.19
C CYS A 43 5.10 9.63 -3.36
N ILE A 44 5.09 9.11 -4.58
CA ILE A 44 4.78 9.86 -5.78
C ILE A 44 3.34 9.52 -6.16
N ASP A 45 2.43 10.44 -5.84
CA ASP A 45 1.02 10.37 -6.22
C ASP A 45 0.89 10.57 -7.75
N SER A 46 1.23 9.54 -8.53
CA SER A 46 1.01 9.51 -9.99
C SER A 46 -0.15 8.60 -10.38
N THR A 47 -0.51 7.64 -9.53
CA THR A 47 -1.65 6.78 -9.78
C THR A 47 -2.86 7.42 -9.11
N LYS A 48 -3.94 7.52 -9.88
CA LYS A 48 -5.29 7.87 -9.43
C LYS A 48 -5.83 6.83 -8.43
N THR A 49 -5.14 6.61 -7.32
CA THR A 49 -5.71 5.98 -6.11
C THR A 49 -6.34 7.04 -5.22
N ASN A 50 -6.81 8.15 -5.80
CA ASN A 50 -8.13 8.65 -5.45
C ASN A 50 -9.15 7.59 -5.90
N LEU A 51 -9.18 6.44 -5.23
CA LEU A 51 -10.20 5.41 -5.44
C LEU A 51 -11.62 5.98 -5.20
N TRP A 52 -11.67 7.11 -4.51
CA TRP A 52 -12.83 7.93 -4.28
C TRP A 52 -12.41 9.35 -4.70
N GLY A 53 -13.10 9.96 -5.66
CA GLY A 53 -12.75 11.24 -6.29
C GLY A 53 -12.84 12.49 -5.40
N GLY A 54 -12.62 12.35 -4.10
CA GLY A 54 -12.69 13.41 -3.12
C GLY A 54 -12.19 12.90 -1.78
N ASP A 55 -11.60 13.81 -1.00
CA ASP A 55 -11.19 13.58 0.37
C ASP A 55 -12.36 12.98 1.17
N LEU A 56 -12.36 11.66 1.33
CA LEU A 56 -13.48 10.97 1.95
C LEU A 56 -13.48 11.31 3.44
N MET A 57 -14.29 12.29 3.83
CA MET A 57 -14.71 12.53 5.21
C MET A 57 -13.57 12.50 6.24
N GLY A 58 -12.47 13.24 6.01
CA GLY A 58 -11.42 13.40 7.02
C GLY A 58 -10.66 12.11 7.38
N ILE A 59 -10.75 11.06 6.55
CA ILE A 59 -10.01 9.80 6.74
C ILE A 59 -8.62 9.95 6.13
N SER A 60 -7.58 9.56 6.88
CA SER A 60 -6.20 9.59 6.39
C SER A 60 -6.00 8.74 5.12
N LYS A 61 -5.00 9.05 4.30
CA LYS A 61 -4.62 8.26 3.12
C LYS A 61 -4.44 6.76 3.43
N THR A 62 -3.88 6.44 4.60
CA THR A 62 -3.74 5.05 5.06
C THR A 62 -5.10 4.44 5.39
N GLY A 63 -5.99 5.17 6.06
CA GLY A 63 -7.36 4.71 6.33
C GLY A 63 -8.13 4.41 5.04
N GLN A 64 -8.04 5.26 4.04
CA GLN A 64 -8.65 5.02 2.72
C GLN A 64 -8.11 3.75 2.06
N SER A 65 -6.79 3.51 2.15
CA SER A 65 -6.17 2.29 1.63
C SER A 65 -6.65 1.03 2.37
N VAL A 66 -6.82 1.11 3.70
CA VAL A 66 -7.36 -0.01 4.51
C VAL A 66 -8.81 -0.32 4.13
N VAL A 67 -9.66 0.71 4.02
CA VAL A 67 -11.06 0.53 3.59
C VAL A 67 -11.11 -0.10 2.19
N HIS A 68 -10.27 0.38 1.26
CA HIS A 68 -10.20 -0.21 -0.08
C HIS A 68 -9.85 -1.71 -0.05
N LEU A 69 -8.85 -2.11 0.74
CA LEU A 69 -8.47 -3.51 0.87
C LEU A 69 -9.57 -4.35 1.52
N ALA A 70 -10.27 -3.81 2.53
CA ALA A 70 -11.36 -4.50 3.21
C ALA A 70 -12.57 -4.73 2.29
N LEU A 71 -12.88 -3.78 1.40
CA LEU A 71 -13.97 -3.91 0.42
C LEU A 71 -13.72 -4.99 -0.64
N GLN A 72 -12.47 -5.41 -0.83
CA GLN A 72 -12.10 -6.46 -1.79
C GLN A 72 -12.23 -7.87 -1.21
N LEU A 73 -12.61 -8.01 0.07
CA LEU A 73 -12.82 -9.31 0.67
C LEU A 73 -14.05 -10.00 0.04
N PRO A 74 -13.97 -11.32 -0.21
CA PRO A 74 -15.02 -12.06 -0.93
C PRO A 74 -16.31 -12.23 -0.13
N PHE A 75 -16.30 -11.98 1.18
CA PHE A 75 -17.47 -12.06 2.04
C PHE A 75 -17.64 -10.73 2.76
N GLN A 76 -18.70 -10.00 2.42
CA GLN A 76 -19.15 -8.78 3.10
C GLN A 76 -20.51 -9.02 3.74
#